data_AF-A0A9P3JE65-F1
#
_entry.id   AF-A0A9P3JE65-F1
#
_cell.length_a   1.000
_cell.length_b   1.000
_cell.length_c   1.000
_cell.angle_alpha   90.00
_cell.angle_beta   90.00
_cell.angle_gamma   90.00
#
_symmetry.space_group_name_H-M   'P 1'
#
loop_
_entity.id
_entity.type
_entity.pdbx_description
1 polymer ?
#
loop_
_entity_poly.entity_id
_entity_poly.type
_entity_poly.pdbx_seq_one_letter_code
_entity_poly.pdbx_strand_id
1 'polypeptide(L)'
;MALSSAVLRVSCHLRLAPSLAPLYAPRAPRPRTRRSPSLHVVAVGWDPEGILAAPQPGHIARRQQQQRMVDDEHERARQEAAAREEAARRREARASRVVPDSDEGLVEFFLSTELPDMEAQIARCHPRLTPAFFTSLRTAMGQLRFAARPTADDADRLAELEALETVLQEGIAAYDALEKAMTGARERLHRLLASKDKRAELLAMAASGELDRDLLTLLDENIAAATQSNQKEAVEFMEKLRGGVVKYMVKA
;
A
#
# COMPACT_ATOMS: atom_id res chain seq x y z
N MET A 1 -54.46 26.07 -44.70
CA MET A 1 -54.41 24.58 -44.64
C MET A 1 -54.65 24.21 -43.19
N ALA A 2 -55.91 23.98 -42.84
CA ALA A 2 -56.54 22.65 -42.81
C ALA A 2 -56.19 21.91 -41.50
N LEU A 3 -57.18 21.90 -40.58
CA LEU A 3 -57.66 20.79 -39.73
C LEU A 3 -56.61 20.16 -38.77
N SER A 4 -56.81 19.97 -37.46
CA SER A 4 -57.94 19.46 -36.69
C SER A 4 -57.56 19.57 -35.19
N SER A 5 -58.36 20.11 -34.26
CA SER A 5 -59.40 19.41 -33.45
C SER A 5 -58.95 18.05 -32.90
N ALA A 6 -59.15 17.64 -31.64
CA ALA A 6 -59.89 18.13 -30.46
C ALA A 6 -59.35 17.30 -29.25
N VAL A 7 -59.18 17.84 -28.04
CA VAL A 7 -60.14 17.96 -26.93
C VAL A 7 -61.00 16.72 -26.62
N LEU A 8 -60.91 16.27 -25.36
CA LEU A 8 -61.95 15.76 -24.43
C LEU A 8 -61.86 14.32 -23.88
N ARG A 9 -61.99 14.31 -22.53
CA ARG A 9 -62.74 13.40 -21.63
C ARG A 9 -62.11 12.05 -21.30
N VAL A 10 -61.67 11.86 -20.05
CA VAL A 10 -62.47 11.51 -18.86
C VAL A 10 -63.22 10.20 -19.06
N SER A 11 -62.77 9.16 -18.35
CA SER A 11 -63.65 8.11 -17.84
C SER A 11 -63.00 7.43 -16.63
N CYS A 12 -63.42 7.84 -15.44
CA CYS A 12 -63.45 6.99 -14.27
C CYS A 12 -64.55 5.95 -14.49
N HIS A 13 -64.21 4.66 -14.47
CA HIS A 13 -65.18 3.60 -14.20
C HIS A 13 -64.65 2.66 -13.12
N LEU A 14 -65.53 2.48 -12.14
CA LEU A 14 -65.46 1.62 -10.98
C LEU A 14 -65.45 0.12 -11.35
N ARG A 15 -64.83 -0.65 -10.44
CA ARG A 15 -65.06 -2.07 -10.09
C ARG A 15 -64.66 -3.12 -11.14
N LEU A 16 -63.80 -4.05 -10.76
CA LEU A 16 -64.18 -5.35 -10.15
C LEU A 16 -62.88 -6.13 -9.89
N ALA A 17 -62.74 -6.69 -8.69
CA ALA A 17 -61.72 -7.70 -8.43
C ALA A 17 -62.07 -9.01 -9.17
N PRO A 18 -61.06 -9.75 -9.65
CA PRO A 18 -61.18 -11.20 -9.70
C PRO A 18 -60.06 -11.86 -8.89
N SER A 19 -60.49 -12.60 -7.86
CA SER A 19 -60.12 -14.00 -7.63
C SER A 19 -58.67 -14.38 -7.93
N LEU A 20 -57.87 -14.46 -6.87
CA LEU A 20 -56.61 -15.21 -6.84
C LEU A 20 -56.92 -16.70 -7.00
N ALA A 21 -56.80 -17.22 -8.22
CA ALA A 21 -56.59 -18.64 -8.46
C ALA A 21 -55.09 -18.94 -8.33
N PRO A 22 -54.66 -19.89 -7.47
CA PRO A 22 -53.26 -20.27 -7.41
C PRO A 22 -52.94 -21.14 -8.64
N LEU A 23 -52.08 -20.64 -9.52
CA LEU A 23 -51.43 -21.46 -10.54
C LEU A 23 -50.53 -22.47 -9.82
N TYR A 24 -50.97 -23.74 -9.85
CA TYR A 24 -50.21 -24.89 -9.42
C TYR A 24 -49.01 -25.08 -10.37
N ALA A 25 -47.88 -24.46 -10.04
CA ALA A 25 -46.62 -24.78 -10.68
C ALA A 25 -46.05 -26.08 -10.07
N PRO A 26 -45.77 -27.14 -10.85
CA PRO A 26 -45.13 -28.32 -10.31
C PRO A 26 -43.71 -27.96 -9.83
N ARG A 27 -43.46 -28.16 -8.54
CA ARG A 27 -42.12 -28.02 -7.95
C ARG A 27 -41.16 -28.94 -8.70
N ALA A 28 -40.14 -28.36 -9.31
CA ALA A 28 -38.98 -29.11 -9.79
C ALA A 28 -38.41 -29.97 -8.65
N PRO A 29 -38.04 -31.24 -8.90
CA PRO A 29 -37.49 -32.10 -7.86
C PRO A 29 -36.17 -31.50 -7.38
N ARG A 30 -36.12 -31.16 -6.09
CA ARG A 30 -34.89 -30.71 -5.43
C ARG A 30 -33.84 -31.81 -5.60
N PRO A 31 -32.58 -31.48 -5.98
CA PRO A 31 -31.52 -32.49 -5.97
C PRO A 31 -31.44 -33.07 -4.57
N ARG A 32 -31.56 -34.41 -4.46
CA ARG A 32 -31.40 -35.15 -3.22
C ARG A 32 -30.05 -34.75 -2.63
N THR A 33 -30.09 -33.96 -1.57
CA THR A 33 -28.91 -33.72 -0.74
C THR A 33 -28.42 -35.09 -0.31
N ARG A 34 -27.16 -35.42 -0.63
CA ARG A 34 -26.49 -36.57 -0.02
C ARG A 34 -26.63 -36.36 1.48
N ARG A 35 -27.46 -37.19 2.14
CA ARG A 35 -27.58 -37.19 3.60
C ARG A 35 -26.17 -37.36 4.12
N SER A 36 -25.66 -36.34 4.82
CA SER A 36 -24.45 -36.45 5.62
C SER A 36 -24.61 -37.73 6.47
N PRO A 37 -23.62 -38.63 6.52
CA PRO A 37 -23.74 -39.82 7.35
C PRO A 37 -24.06 -39.37 8.78
N SER A 38 -25.11 -39.97 9.34
CA SER A 38 -25.51 -39.70 10.72
C SER A 38 -24.32 -40.04 11.62
N LEU A 39 -23.76 -39.04 12.29
CA LEU A 39 -22.72 -39.26 13.30
C LEU A 39 -23.28 -40.25 14.34
N HIS A 40 -22.84 -41.50 14.29
CA HIS A 40 -23.10 -42.50 15.32
C HIS A 40 -22.01 -42.36 16.38
N VAL A 41 -22.34 -41.72 17.49
CA VAL A 41 -21.46 -41.63 18.65
C VAL A 41 -21.55 -42.97 19.39
N VAL A 42 -20.54 -43.82 19.24
CA VAL A 42 -20.41 -45.05 20.02
C VAL A 42 -19.71 -44.70 21.33
N ALA A 43 -20.46 -44.69 22.43
CA ALA A 43 -19.90 -44.50 23.76
C ALA A 43 -19.17 -45.78 24.19
N VAL A 44 -17.83 -45.77 24.11
CA VAL A 44 -16.98 -46.87 24.59
C VAL A 44 -16.79 -46.67 26.10
N GLY A 45 -17.73 -47.18 26.91
CA GLY A 45 -17.75 -46.96 28.36
C GLY A 45 -16.97 -47.99 29.19
N TRP A 46 -16.38 -49.01 28.56
CA TRP A 46 -15.68 -50.10 29.24
C TRP A 46 -14.19 -50.09 28.86
N ASP A 47 -13.35 -49.63 29.78
CA ASP A 47 -11.88 -49.66 29.69
C ASP A 47 -11.28 -50.13 31.02
N PRO A 48 -11.28 -51.46 31.29
CA PRO A 48 -10.82 -52.02 32.57
C PRO A 48 -9.30 -51.93 32.76
N GLU A 49 -8.54 -51.75 31.67
CA GLU A 49 -7.08 -51.68 31.66
C GLU A 49 -6.55 -50.24 31.64
N GLY A 50 -7.44 -49.24 31.54
CA GLY A 50 -7.09 -47.82 31.51
C GLY A 50 -6.24 -47.40 30.30
N ILE A 51 -6.36 -48.14 29.20
CA ILE A 51 -5.57 -47.90 27.97
C ILE A 51 -6.01 -46.59 27.30
N LEU A 52 -7.29 -46.26 27.41
CA LEU A 52 -7.88 -45.02 26.93
C LEU A 52 -7.87 -44.01 28.07
N ALA A 53 -6.82 -43.19 28.12
CA ALA A 53 -6.72 -42.08 29.05
C ALA A 53 -8.00 -41.22 29.04
N ALA A 54 -8.29 -40.53 30.17
CA ALA A 54 -9.47 -39.70 30.30
C ALA A 54 -9.59 -38.69 29.13
N PRO A 55 -10.81 -38.48 28.60
CA PRO A 55 -11.03 -37.62 27.45
C PRO A 55 -10.53 -36.19 27.75
N GLN A 56 -9.65 -35.67 26.90
CA GLN A 56 -9.18 -34.29 27.04
C GLN A 56 -10.27 -33.29 26.60
N PRO A 57 -10.67 -32.33 27.44
CA PRO A 57 -11.58 -31.29 27.02
C PRO A 57 -10.90 -30.26 26.10
N GLY A 58 -11.69 -29.45 25.39
CA GLY A 58 -11.18 -28.30 24.63
C GLY A 58 -10.79 -28.56 23.17
N HIS A 59 -10.99 -29.77 22.63
CA HIS A 59 -10.72 -30.07 21.22
C HIS A 59 -11.51 -29.18 20.23
N ILE A 60 -12.77 -28.85 20.56
CA ILE A 60 -13.61 -27.96 19.74
C ILE A 60 -13.04 -26.54 19.75
N ALA A 61 -12.67 -26.01 20.93
CA ALA A 61 -12.08 -24.69 21.07
C ALA A 61 -10.74 -24.59 20.30
N ARG A 62 -9.89 -25.62 20.41
CA ARG A 62 -8.61 -25.70 19.68
C ARG A 62 -8.83 -25.69 18.16
N ARG A 63 -9.80 -26.47 17.66
CA ARG A 63 -10.14 -26.50 16.23
C ARG A 63 -10.73 -25.16 15.75
N GLN A 64 -11.60 -24.53 16.53
CA GLN A 64 -12.15 -23.21 16.21
C GLN A 64 -11.06 -22.13 16.18
N GLN A 65 -10.13 -22.17 17.14
CA GLN A 65 -8.98 -21.27 17.15
C GLN A 65 -8.09 -21.48 15.91
N GLN A 66 -7.82 -22.73 15.55
CA GLN A 66 -7.04 -23.03 14.34
C GLN A 66 -7.75 -22.53 13.06
N GLN A 67 -9.08 -22.68 12.97
CA GLN A 67 -9.85 -22.14 11.85
C GLN A 67 -9.77 -20.61 11.79
N ARG A 68 -9.95 -19.93 12.92
CA ARG A 68 -9.81 -18.46 12.99
C ARG A 68 -8.43 -17.99 12.54
N MET A 69 -7.36 -18.67 12.94
CA MET A 69 -6.01 -18.32 12.48
C MET A 69 -5.88 -18.43 10.96
N VAL A 70 -6.44 -19.47 10.36
CA VAL A 70 -6.42 -19.66 8.89
C VAL A 70 -7.29 -18.60 8.19
N ASP A 71 -8.47 -18.29 8.74
CA ASP A 71 -9.35 -17.25 8.21
C ASP A 71 -8.67 -15.86 8.30
N ASP A 72 -8.05 -15.55 9.44
CA ASP A 72 -7.27 -14.33 9.67
C ASP A 72 -6.09 -14.23 8.69
N GLU A 73 -5.37 -15.34 8.44
CA GLU A 73 -4.29 -15.40 7.45
C GLU A 73 -4.81 -15.13 6.03
N HIS A 74 -5.95 -15.70 5.65
CA HIS A 74 -6.57 -15.44 4.36
C HIS A 74 -7.11 -14.01 4.23
N GLU A 75 -7.61 -13.41 5.30
CA GLU A 75 -8.02 -12.01 5.33
C GLU A 75 -6.84 -11.07 5.17
N ARG A 76 -5.76 -11.31 5.91
CA ARG A 76 -4.50 -10.55 5.77
C ARG A 76 -3.94 -10.67 4.36
N ALA A 77 -3.89 -11.88 3.80
CA ALA A 77 -3.41 -12.09 2.43
C ALA A 77 -4.26 -11.35 1.39
N ARG A 78 -5.59 -11.30 1.57
CA ARG A 78 -6.49 -10.53 0.68
C ARG A 78 -6.27 -9.03 0.81
N GLN A 79 -6.12 -8.51 2.03
CA GLN A 79 -5.83 -7.10 2.28
C GLN A 79 -4.48 -6.69 1.69
N GLU A 80 -3.44 -7.50 1.90
CA GLU A 80 -2.12 -7.25 1.32
C GLU A 80 -2.15 -7.27 -0.21
N ALA A 81 -2.87 -8.21 -0.82
CA ALA A 81 -3.02 -8.27 -2.27
C ALA A 81 -3.72 -7.02 -2.82
N ALA A 82 -4.82 -6.59 -2.18
CA ALA A 82 -5.53 -5.37 -2.57
C ALA A 82 -4.64 -4.11 -2.40
N ALA A 83 -3.88 -4.02 -1.31
CA ALA A 83 -2.95 -2.91 -1.08
C ALA A 83 -1.82 -2.89 -2.13
N ARG A 84 -1.30 -4.05 -2.55
CA ARG A 84 -0.30 -4.16 -3.62
C ARG A 84 -0.87 -3.73 -4.97
N GLU A 85 -2.10 -4.14 -5.29
CA GLU A 85 -2.77 -3.75 -6.53
C GLU A 85 -3.03 -2.24 -6.58
N GLU A 86 -3.51 -1.65 -5.49
CA GLU A 86 -3.71 -0.20 -5.40
C GLU A 86 -2.38 0.56 -5.51
N ALA A 87 -1.33 0.08 -4.84
CA ALA A 87 0.00 0.67 -4.93
C ALA A 87 0.57 0.57 -6.35
N ALA A 88 0.36 -0.54 -7.06
CA ALA A 88 0.74 -0.70 -8.46
C ALA A 88 -0.02 0.28 -9.37
N ARG A 89 -1.35 0.37 -9.21
CA ARG A 89 -2.18 1.34 -9.94
C ARG A 89 -1.73 2.78 -9.71
N ARG A 90 -1.40 3.16 -8.47
CA ARG A 90 -0.84 4.49 -8.16
C ARG A 90 0.53 4.70 -8.81
N ARG A 91 1.41 3.70 -8.80
CA ARG A 91 2.71 3.77 -9.50
C ARG A 91 2.54 4.00 -11.00
N GLU A 92 1.61 3.31 -11.63
CA GLU A 92 1.31 3.47 -13.06
C GLU A 92 0.73 4.86 -13.36
N ALA A 93 -0.21 5.34 -12.55
CA ALA A 93 -0.76 6.69 -12.67
C ALA A 93 0.32 7.77 -12.51
N ARG A 94 1.30 7.58 -11.60
CA ARG A 94 2.45 8.48 -11.48
C ARG A 94 3.36 8.44 -12.71
N ALA A 95 3.60 7.25 -13.26
CA ALA A 95 4.47 7.08 -14.42
C ALA A 95 3.88 7.68 -15.70
N SER A 96 2.55 7.70 -15.84
CA SER A 96 1.88 8.29 -17.00
C SER A 96 1.87 9.82 -17.00
N ARG A 97 2.10 10.47 -15.84
CA ARG A 97 2.21 11.93 -15.77
C ARG A 97 3.48 12.41 -16.48
N VAL A 98 3.31 13.41 -17.36
CA VAL A 98 4.39 14.06 -18.10
C VAL A 98 4.90 15.26 -17.30
N VAL A 99 6.22 15.34 -17.11
CA VAL A 99 6.86 16.47 -16.43
C VAL A 99 7.00 17.62 -17.43
N PRO A 100 6.43 18.81 -17.18
CA PRO A 100 6.52 19.95 -18.09
C PRO A 100 7.91 20.57 -18.12
N ASP A 101 8.36 21.07 -19.27
CA ASP A 101 9.71 21.65 -19.44
C ASP A 101 9.86 23.09 -18.94
N SER A 102 8.76 23.82 -18.74
CA SER A 102 8.77 25.18 -18.18
C SER A 102 8.69 25.20 -16.66
N ASP A 103 9.25 26.23 -16.03
CA ASP A 103 9.17 26.43 -14.57
C ASP A 103 7.72 26.68 -14.12
N GLU A 104 6.97 27.49 -14.86
CA GLU A 104 5.54 27.73 -14.60
C GLU A 104 4.73 26.44 -14.71
N GLY A 105 5.00 25.64 -15.74
CA GLY A 105 4.35 24.34 -15.91
C GLY A 105 4.71 23.37 -14.78
N LEU A 106 5.93 23.44 -14.26
CA LEU A 106 6.37 22.63 -13.12
C LEU A 106 5.64 23.04 -11.83
N VAL A 107 5.36 24.33 -11.63
CA VAL A 107 4.52 24.81 -10.51
C VAL A 107 3.11 24.23 -10.60
N GLU A 108 2.45 24.36 -11.75
CA GLU A 108 1.09 23.79 -11.95
C GLU A 108 1.07 22.26 -11.79
N PHE A 109 2.13 21.61 -12.24
CA PHE A 109 2.29 20.17 -12.08
C PHE A 109 2.30 19.76 -10.60
N PHE A 110 2.98 20.51 -9.74
CA PHE A 110 2.98 20.23 -8.30
C PHE A 110 1.70 20.66 -7.60
N LEU A 111 1.07 21.77 -7.99
CA LEU A 111 -0.23 22.16 -7.45
C LEU A 111 -1.33 21.13 -7.74
N SER A 112 -1.24 20.45 -8.89
CA SER A 112 -2.11 19.33 -9.27
C SER A 112 -1.60 17.96 -8.78
N THR A 113 -0.60 17.90 -7.90
CA THR A 113 -0.06 16.66 -7.35
C THR A 113 -0.64 16.39 -5.97
N GLU A 114 -1.20 15.19 -5.79
CA GLU A 114 -1.70 14.72 -4.51
C GLU A 114 -0.56 14.49 -3.51
N LEU A 115 -0.81 14.77 -2.23
CA LEU A 115 0.20 14.66 -1.17
C LEU A 115 0.93 13.30 -1.12
N PRO A 116 0.24 12.13 -1.25
CA PRO A 116 0.92 10.83 -1.25
C PRO A 116 1.88 10.61 -2.42
N ASP A 117 1.70 11.35 -3.52
CA ASP A 117 2.53 11.25 -4.71
C ASP A 117 3.63 12.32 -4.74
N MET A 118 3.52 13.35 -3.91
CA MET A 118 4.41 14.51 -3.86
C MET A 118 5.87 14.11 -3.71
N GLU A 119 6.20 13.24 -2.75
CA GLU A 119 7.57 12.77 -2.50
C GLU A 119 8.22 12.16 -3.75
N ALA A 120 7.46 11.35 -4.49
CA ALA A 120 7.96 10.70 -5.69
C ALA A 120 8.11 11.68 -6.86
N GLN A 121 7.24 12.67 -6.96
CA GLN A 121 7.37 13.72 -7.97
C GLN A 121 8.54 14.66 -7.66
N ILE A 122 8.77 14.99 -6.38
CA ILE A 122 9.93 15.76 -5.94
C ILE A 122 11.21 14.99 -6.30
N ALA A 123 11.31 13.70 -5.96
CA ALA A 123 12.45 12.87 -6.33
C ALA A 123 12.70 12.83 -7.84
N ARG A 124 11.64 12.73 -8.65
CA ARG A 124 11.72 12.71 -10.12
C ARG A 124 12.19 14.05 -10.70
N CYS A 125 11.75 15.16 -10.13
CA CYS A 125 12.03 16.51 -10.61
C CYS A 125 13.21 17.17 -9.90
N HIS A 126 13.82 16.52 -8.91
CA HIS A 126 14.88 17.06 -8.06
C HIS A 126 15.99 17.79 -8.84
N PRO A 127 16.54 17.27 -9.96
CA PRO A 127 17.57 17.97 -10.73
C PRO A 127 17.16 19.35 -11.26
N ARG A 128 15.85 19.61 -11.37
CA ARG A 128 15.28 20.87 -11.85
C ARG A 128 14.83 21.81 -10.73
N LEU A 129 14.68 21.31 -9.51
CA LEU A 129 14.31 22.09 -8.32
C LEU A 129 15.51 22.88 -7.77
N THR A 130 16.07 23.73 -8.63
CA THR A 130 17.27 24.52 -8.35
C THR A 130 16.94 25.83 -7.61
N PRO A 131 17.93 26.52 -7.02
CA PRO A 131 17.72 27.86 -6.47
C PRO A 131 17.15 28.87 -7.48
N ALA A 132 17.43 28.68 -8.78
CA ALA A 132 16.86 29.51 -9.85
C ALA A 132 15.34 29.32 -9.98
N PHE A 133 14.85 28.08 -9.89
CA PHE A 133 13.42 27.77 -9.86
C PHE A 133 12.72 28.42 -8.65
N PHE A 134 13.31 28.35 -7.46
CA PHE A 134 12.72 29.02 -6.29
C PHE A 134 12.75 30.55 -6.41
N THR A 135 13.71 31.10 -7.15
CA THR A 135 13.75 32.54 -7.44
C THR A 135 12.61 32.94 -8.38
N SER A 136 12.31 32.14 -9.41
CA SER A 136 11.17 32.39 -10.30
C SER A 136 9.83 32.25 -9.56
N LEU A 137 9.70 31.22 -8.69
CA LEU A 137 8.53 31.03 -7.81
C LEU A 137 8.31 32.24 -6.88
N ARG A 138 9.36 32.73 -6.20
CA ARG A 138 9.26 33.93 -5.35
C ARG A 138 8.94 35.20 -6.13
N THR A 139 9.41 35.29 -7.38
CA THR A 139 9.07 36.41 -8.25
C THR A 139 7.57 36.38 -8.58
N ALA A 140 7.01 35.21 -8.93
CA ALA A 140 5.57 35.05 -9.16
C ALA A 140 4.74 35.40 -7.92
N MET A 141 5.15 34.93 -6.73
CA MET A 141 4.51 35.33 -5.47
C MET A 141 4.61 36.84 -5.22
N GLY A 142 5.75 37.46 -5.54
CA GLY A 142 5.94 38.90 -5.44
C GLY A 142 4.99 39.70 -6.34
N GLN A 143 4.75 39.23 -7.57
CA GLN A 143 3.80 39.86 -8.49
C GLN A 143 2.36 39.84 -7.95
N LEU A 144 1.95 38.73 -7.31
CA LEU A 144 0.64 38.62 -6.65
C LEU A 144 0.55 39.53 -5.41
N ARG A 145 1.60 39.53 -4.57
CA ARG A 145 1.67 40.37 -3.35
C ARG A 145 1.59 41.86 -3.63
N PHE A 146 2.22 42.32 -4.71
CA PHE A 146 2.32 43.73 -5.08
C PHE A 146 1.44 44.12 -6.27
N ALA A 147 0.42 43.31 -6.58
CA ALA A 147 -0.56 43.65 -7.60
C ALA A 147 -1.25 44.98 -7.24
N ALA A 148 -1.38 45.89 -8.20
CA ALA A 148 -1.93 47.23 -7.96
C ALA A 148 -3.39 47.22 -7.46
N ARG A 149 -4.10 46.13 -7.72
CA ARG A 149 -5.46 45.86 -7.23
C ARG A 149 -5.57 44.37 -6.88
N PRO A 150 -5.24 43.97 -5.64
CA PRO A 150 -5.32 42.58 -5.23
C PRO A 150 -6.78 42.13 -5.19
N THR A 151 -7.06 40.98 -5.80
CA THR A 151 -8.35 40.31 -5.74
C THR A 151 -8.33 39.18 -4.68
N ALA A 152 -9.49 38.62 -4.35
CA ALA A 152 -9.57 37.45 -3.48
C ALA A 152 -8.84 36.25 -4.12
N ASP A 153 -9.03 36.06 -5.42
CA ASP A 153 -8.39 34.99 -6.20
C ASP A 153 -6.85 35.11 -6.17
N ASP A 154 -6.30 36.33 -6.20
CA ASP A 154 -4.85 36.56 -6.08
C ASP A 154 -4.32 36.15 -4.69
N ALA A 155 -5.10 36.37 -3.63
CA ALA A 155 -4.73 36.02 -2.26
C ALA A 155 -4.76 34.51 -2.05
N ASP A 156 -5.78 33.83 -2.58
CA ASP A 156 -5.89 32.37 -2.53
C ASP A 156 -4.74 31.72 -3.30
N ARG A 157 -4.45 32.23 -4.51
CA ARG A 157 -3.35 31.74 -5.32
C ARG A 157 -1.99 31.97 -4.66
N LEU A 158 -1.80 33.11 -3.99
CA LEU A 158 -0.58 33.37 -3.22
C LEU A 158 -0.41 32.33 -2.10
N ALA A 159 -1.48 32.01 -1.36
CA ALA A 159 -1.43 31.01 -0.30
C ALA A 159 -1.08 29.62 -0.82
N GLU A 160 -1.62 29.22 -1.98
CA GLU A 160 -1.25 27.96 -2.65
C GLU A 160 0.25 27.89 -2.97
N LEU A 161 0.82 28.97 -3.52
CA LEU A 161 2.23 29.02 -3.88
C LEU A 161 3.16 29.02 -2.66
N GLU A 162 2.78 29.68 -1.57
CA GLU A 162 3.53 29.68 -0.30
C GLU A 162 3.54 28.29 0.35
N ALA A 163 2.37 27.64 0.36
CA ALA A 163 2.26 26.26 0.83
C ALA A 163 3.11 25.31 -0.03
N LEU A 164 3.08 25.48 -1.36
CA LEU A 164 3.90 24.70 -2.27
C LEU A 164 5.40 24.92 -2.05
N GLU A 165 5.86 26.17 -1.89
CA GLU A 165 7.27 26.46 -1.62
C GLU A 165 7.75 25.69 -0.37
N THR A 166 6.94 25.70 0.69
CA THR A 166 7.25 25.02 1.95
C THR A 166 7.36 23.51 1.75
N VAL A 167 6.36 22.89 1.14
CA VAL A 167 6.33 21.43 0.87
C VAL A 167 7.50 21.00 0.00
N LEU A 168 7.85 21.77 -1.03
CA LEU A 168 8.98 21.47 -1.90
C LEU A 168 10.31 21.58 -1.16
N GLN A 169 10.51 22.60 -0.32
CA GLN A 169 11.74 22.75 0.46
C GLN A 169 11.92 21.61 1.47
N GLU A 170 10.86 21.24 2.19
CA GLU A 170 10.88 20.12 3.14
C GLU A 170 11.14 18.79 2.40
N GLY A 171 10.48 18.57 1.27
CA GLY A 171 10.65 17.36 0.48
C GLY A 171 12.05 17.22 -0.13
N ILE A 172 12.66 18.31 -0.60
CA ILE A 172 14.05 18.30 -1.08
C ILE A 172 15.01 17.99 0.05
N ALA A 173 14.84 18.63 1.22
CA ALA A 173 15.68 18.36 2.38
C ALA A 173 15.59 16.89 2.84
N ALA A 174 14.37 16.32 2.83
CA ALA A 174 14.14 14.92 3.14
C ALA A 174 14.79 13.98 2.10
N TYR A 175 14.68 14.32 0.80
CA TYR A 175 15.30 13.56 -0.27
C TYR A 175 16.84 13.58 -0.17
N ASP A 176 17.44 14.75 0.06
CA ASP A 176 18.89 14.90 0.21
C ASP A 176 19.42 14.13 1.43
N ALA A 177 18.67 14.14 2.54
CA ALA A 177 18.98 13.37 3.73
C ALA A 177 18.95 11.85 3.44
N LEU A 178 17.93 11.38 2.70
CA LEU A 178 17.80 9.99 2.28
C LEU A 178 18.93 9.59 1.32
N GLU A 179 19.25 10.42 0.33
CA GLU A 179 20.35 10.16 -0.62
C GLU A 179 21.69 10.04 0.12
N LYS A 180 21.96 10.95 1.05
CA LYS A 180 23.16 10.90 1.90
C LYS A 180 23.20 9.64 2.77
N ALA A 181 22.08 9.23 3.34
CA ALA A 181 21.98 8.02 4.14
C ALA A 181 22.27 6.77 3.30
N MET A 182 21.66 6.68 2.11
CA MET A 182 21.81 5.55 1.19
C MET A 182 23.20 5.46 0.57
N THR A 183 23.81 6.59 0.21
CA THR A 183 25.22 6.62 -0.25
C THR A 183 26.18 6.17 0.84
N GLY A 184 26.00 6.65 2.09
CA GLY A 184 26.76 6.17 3.23
C GLY A 184 26.57 4.67 3.51
N ALA A 185 25.33 4.18 3.46
CA ALA A 185 25.02 2.76 3.64
C ALA A 185 25.68 1.90 2.55
N ARG A 186 25.69 2.36 1.31
CA ARG A 186 26.36 1.69 0.19
C ARG A 186 27.86 1.58 0.39
N GLU A 187 28.52 2.66 0.84
CA GLU A 187 29.96 2.65 1.13
C GLU A 187 30.30 1.67 2.25
N ARG A 188 29.51 1.68 3.32
CA ARG A 188 29.63 0.75 4.45
C ARG A 188 29.45 -0.70 4.00
N LEU A 189 28.43 -0.99 3.19
CA LEU A 189 28.23 -2.34 2.65
C LEU A 189 29.39 -2.75 1.74
N HIS A 190 29.86 -1.86 0.87
CA HIS A 190 31.00 -2.14 0.00
C HIS A 190 32.25 -2.46 0.81
N ARG A 191 32.55 -1.69 1.87
CA ARG A 191 33.67 -1.96 2.78
C ARG A 191 33.53 -3.34 3.45
N LEU A 192 32.33 -3.68 3.93
CA LEU A 192 32.03 -5.00 4.49
C LEU A 192 32.22 -6.12 3.45
N LEU A 193 31.75 -5.95 2.22
CA LEU A 193 31.86 -6.94 1.15
C LEU A 193 33.27 -7.03 0.56
N ALA A 194 34.10 -6.01 0.69
CA ALA A 194 35.50 -6.01 0.27
C ALA A 194 36.46 -6.58 1.33
N SER A 195 36.10 -6.55 2.61
CA SER A 195 37.00 -6.98 3.70
C SER A 195 37.38 -8.46 3.63
N LYS A 196 38.62 -8.82 3.99
CA LYS A 196 39.05 -10.23 4.02
C LYS A 196 38.35 -11.01 5.12
N ASP A 197 38.20 -10.38 6.29
CA ASP A 197 37.52 -10.96 7.45
C ASP A 197 36.22 -10.19 7.75
N LYS A 198 35.10 -10.78 7.32
CA LYS A 198 33.77 -10.20 7.47
C LYS A 198 33.37 -10.01 8.93
N ARG A 199 33.80 -10.94 9.81
CA ARG A 199 33.39 -10.93 11.22
C ARG A 199 34.11 -9.82 11.98
N ALA A 200 35.42 -9.69 11.76
CA ALA A 200 36.21 -8.61 12.34
C ALA A 200 35.67 -7.23 11.91
N GLU A 201 35.37 -7.08 10.62
CA GLU A 201 34.81 -5.83 10.07
C GLU A 201 33.42 -5.52 10.65
N LEU A 202 32.52 -6.51 10.75
CA LEU A 202 31.21 -6.32 11.40
C LEU A 202 31.33 -5.84 12.84
N LEU A 203 32.28 -6.38 13.60
CA LEU A 203 32.51 -5.97 14.99
C LEU A 203 33.09 -4.55 15.07
N ALA A 204 33.98 -4.18 14.14
CA ALA A 204 34.51 -2.83 14.06
C ALA A 204 33.40 -1.81 13.73
N MET A 205 32.54 -2.13 12.75
CA MET A 205 31.38 -1.32 12.38
C MET A 205 30.35 -1.22 13.50
N ALA A 206 30.13 -2.29 14.26
CA ALA A 206 29.27 -2.26 15.43
C ALA A 206 29.83 -1.31 16.50
N ALA A 207 31.14 -1.33 16.72
CA ALA A 207 31.81 -0.48 17.70
C ALA A 207 31.77 1.00 17.30
N SER A 208 31.82 1.33 16.01
CA SER A 208 31.68 2.71 15.52
C SER A 208 30.23 3.18 15.36
N GLY A 209 29.23 2.33 15.65
CA GLY A 209 27.81 2.67 15.50
C GLY A 209 27.34 2.76 14.05
N GLU A 210 28.09 2.14 13.13
CA GLU A 210 27.85 2.18 11.68
C GLU A 210 26.86 1.11 11.18
N LEU A 211 26.36 0.26 12.08
CA LEU A 211 25.32 -0.72 11.78
C LEU A 211 23.94 -0.08 12.00
N ASP A 212 23.33 0.37 10.91
CA ASP A 212 22.07 1.11 10.92
C ASP A 212 20.98 0.44 10.09
N ARG A 213 19.77 1.01 10.19
CA ARG A 213 18.59 0.51 9.45
C ARG A 213 18.76 0.65 7.94
N ASP A 214 19.45 1.68 7.47
CA ASP A 214 19.64 1.91 6.05
C ASP A 214 20.54 0.85 5.41
N LEU A 215 21.63 0.46 6.10
CA LEU A 215 22.47 -0.67 5.69
C LEU A 215 21.68 -1.99 5.61
N LEU A 216 20.78 -2.22 6.57
CA LEU A 216 19.93 -3.41 6.59
C LEU A 216 18.93 -3.41 5.42
N THR A 217 18.27 -2.28 5.16
CA THR A 217 17.33 -2.14 4.04
C THR A 217 18.01 -2.43 2.71
N LEU A 218 19.20 -1.86 2.49
CA LEU A 218 19.98 -2.07 1.26
C LEU A 218 20.42 -3.55 1.12
N LEU A 219 20.75 -4.21 2.23
CA LEU A 219 21.06 -5.64 2.21
C LEU A 219 19.82 -6.50 1.89
N ASP A 220 18.66 -6.15 2.42
CA ASP A 220 17.39 -6.84 2.16
C ASP A 220 16.95 -6.69 0.69
N GLU A 221 17.12 -5.51 0.10
CA GLU A 221 16.90 -5.25 -1.33
C GLU A 221 17.82 -6.11 -2.22
N ASN A 222 19.11 -6.19 -1.85
CA ASN A 222 20.07 -7.04 -2.58
C ASN A 222 19.73 -8.53 -2.48
N ILE A 223 19.29 -8.99 -1.30
CA ILE A 223 18.82 -10.37 -1.13
C ILE A 223 17.59 -10.64 -2.01
N ALA A 224 16.62 -9.73 -2.03
CA ALA A 224 15.43 -9.86 -2.87
C ALA A 224 15.79 -9.90 -4.37
N ALA A 225 16.70 -9.03 -4.83
CA ALA A 225 17.17 -9.00 -6.21
C ALA A 225 17.95 -10.28 -6.60
N ALA A 226 18.81 -10.78 -5.70
CA ALA A 226 19.53 -12.04 -5.90
C ALA A 226 18.59 -13.26 -5.92
N THR A 227 17.53 -13.23 -5.10
CA THR A 227 16.48 -14.26 -5.07
C THR A 227 15.72 -14.29 -6.39
N GLN A 228 15.31 -13.12 -6.90
CA GLN A 228 14.66 -13.01 -8.21
C GLN A 228 15.57 -13.49 -9.35
N SER A 229 16.89 -13.31 -9.20
CA SER A 229 17.90 -13.73 -10.18
C SER A 229 18.40 -15.18 -10.00
N ASN A 230 17.80 -15.97 -9.10
CA ASN A 230 18.17 -17.35 -8.78
C ASN A 230 19.64 -17.57 -8.32
N GLN A 231 20.28 -16.55 -7.74
CA GLN A 231 21.66 -16.65 -7.24
C GLN A 231 21.71 -17.21 -5.81
N LYS A 232 21.49 -18.52 -5.65
CA LYS A 232 21.33 -19.18 -4.33
C LYS A 232 22.52 -18.97 -3.39
N GLU A 233 23.74 -19.11 -3.88
CA GLU A 233 24.95 -18.94 -3.06
C GLU A 233 25.10 -17.51 -2.52
N ALA A 234 24.77 -16.52 -3.35
CA ALA A 234 24.80 -15.12 -2.97
C ALA A 234 23.73 -14.80 -1.92
N VAL A 235 22.52 -15.36 -2.07
CA VAL A 235 21.43 -15.24 -1.10
C VAL A 235 21.84 -15.82 0.26
N GLU A 236 22.33 -17.06 0.30
CA GLU A 236 22.75 -17.70 1.56
C GLU A 236 23.88 -16.92 2.25
N PHE A 237 24.81 -16.36 1.49
CA PHE A 237 25.89 -15.54 2.03
C PHE A 237 25.36 -14.22 2.61
N MET A 238 24.50 -13.52 1.87
CA MET A 238 23.93 -12.25 2.31
C MET A 238 22.97 -12.42 3.50
N GLU A 239 22.20 -13.52 3.58
CA GLU A 239 21.37 -13.83 4.75
C GLU A 239 22.21 -14.07 6.02
N LYS A 240 23.38 -14.71 5.88
CA LYS A 240 24.33 -14.86 7.01
C LYS A 240 24.88 -13.51 7.46
N LEU A 241 25.24 -12.63 6.53
CA LEU A 241 25.67 -11.27 6.84
C LEU A 241 24.56 -10.47 7.51
N ARG A 242 23.32 -10.56 6.99
CA ARG A 242 22.13 -9.93 7.55
C ARG A 242 21.91 -10.36 8.99
N GLY A 243 22.01 -11.67 9.27
CA GLY A 243 21.93 -12.19 10.64
C GLY A 243 23.02 -11.61 11.55
N GLY A 244 24.23 -11.41 11.03
CA GLY A 244 25.32 -10.71 11.73
C GLY A 244 25.00 -9.25 12.02
N VAL A 245 24.57 -8.49 11.01
CA VAL A 245 24.19 -7.08 11.14
C VAL A 245 23.08 -6.91 12.17
N VAL A 246 21.99 -7.68 12.07
CA VAL A 246 20.86 -7.61 13.02
C VAL A 246 21.28 -7.97 14.44
N LYS A 247 22.22 -8.91 14.61
CA LYS A 247 22.73 -9.31 15.93
C LYS A 247 23.54 -8.21 16.61
N TYR A 248 24.34 -7.46 15.85
CA TYR A 248 25.22 -6.43 16.37
C TYR A 248 24.66 -5.00 16.26
N MET A 249 23.53 -4.83 15.57
CA MET A 249 22.79 -3.58 15.54
C MET A 249 22.26 -3.30 16.95
N VAL A 250 22.69 -2.16 17.51
CA VAL A 250 22.20 -1.70 18.80
C VAL A 250 20.72 -1.38 18.64
N LYS A 251 19.87 -2.00 19.46
CA LYS A 251 18.46 -1.58 19.55
C LYS A 251 18.47 -0.17 20.16
N ALA A 252 18.21 0.83 19.32
CA ALA A 252 17.85 2.17 19.78
C ALA A 252 16.60 2.10 20.66
#